data_AF-G3IB19-F1
#
_entry.id   AF-G3IB19-F1
#
_cell.length_a   1.000
_cell.length_b   1.000
_cell.length_c   1.000
_cell.angle_alpha   90.00
_cell.angle_beta   90.00
_cell.angle_gamma   90.00
#
_symmetry.space_group_name_H-M   'P 1'
#
loop_
_entity.id
_entity.type
_entity.pdbx_description
1 polymer ?
#
loop_
_entity_poly.entity_id
_entity_poly.type
_entity_poly.pdbx_seq_one_letter_code
_entity_poly.pdbx_strand_id
1 'polypeptide(L)'
;MNGVLAAASIKSIKKPLSLHSVTQHINSCIEAHEKDMELSFAVQYSKDKVCGICMEVVYDKANPIEHPFGILSNCNHTYCLKCICKWSSAEQFESKIIK
;
A
#
# COMPACT_ATOMS: atom_id res chain seq x y z
N MET A 1 34.39 39.39 28.20
CA MET A 1 34.98 38.23 28.89
C MET A 1 33.87 37.49 29.62
N ASN A 2 33.49 36.34 29.08
CA ASN A 2 33.13 35.08 29.77
C ASN A 2 32.03 35.15 30.84
N GLY A 3 30.97 34.37 30.82
CA GLY A 3 30.62 33.22 30.00
C GLY A 3 29.29 32.69 30.51
N VAL A 4 28.41 32.36 29.58
CA VAL A 4 27.08 31.78 29.80
C VAL A 4 27.26 30.34 30.26
N LEU A 5 26.59 29.91 31.32
CA LEU A 5 26.23 28.50 31.47
C LEU A 5 24.91 28.36 32.23
N ALA A 6 23.84 28.37 31.44
CA ALA A 6 22.58 27.75 31.80
C ALA A 6 22.83 26.25 32.00
N ALA A 7 22.52 25.72 33.18
CA ALA A 7 22.44 24.28 33.38
C ALA A 7 21.17 23.79 32.68
N ALA A 8 21.30 23.50 31.39
CA ALA A 8 20.29 22.87 30.58
C ALA A 8 19.87 21.53 31.19
N SER A 9 18.56 21.28 31.10
CA SER A 9 17.85 20.03 31.38
C SER A 9 18.74 18.79 31.39
N ILE A 10 18.70 18.07 32.52
CA ILE A 10 19.13 16.68 32.61
C ILE A 10 18.34 15.93 31.54
N LYS A 11 18.98 15.75 30.39
CA LYS A 11 18.52 14.95 29.26
C LYS A 11 18.11 13.61 29.85
N SER A 12 16.84 13.24 29.73
CA SER A 12 16.33 11.91 30.08
C SER A 12 17.20 10.87 29.39
N ILE A 13 18.21 10.38 30.11
CA ILE A 13 19.01 9.24 29.72
C ILE A 13 18.01 8.09 29.73
N LYS A 14 17.63 7.59 28.54
CA LYS A 14 16.81 6.38 28.42
C LYS A 14 17.49 5.31 29.27
N LYS A 15 16.83 4.98 30.38
CA LYS A 15 17.24 3.99 31.37
C LYS A 15 17.60 2.68 30.65
N PRO A 16 18.66 1.96 31.06
CA PRO A 16 19.02 0.69 30.44
C PRO A 16 17.79 -0.21 30.40
N LEU A 17 17.42 -0.64 29.20
CA LEU A 17 16.23 -1.45 28.98
C LEU A 17 16.33 -2.71 29.86
N SER A 18 15.38 -2.86 30.78
CA SER A 18 15.17 -4.13 31.49
C SER A 18 14.82 -5.22 30.46
N LEU A 19 15.15 -6.49 30.74
CA LEU A 19 14.87 -7.64 29.85
C LEU A 19 13.41 -7.65 29.34
N HIS A 20 12.46 -7.27 30.19
CA HIS A 20 11.05 -7.10 29.83
C HIS A 20 10.83 -6.02 28.76
N SER A 21 11.48 -4.87 28.89
CA SER A 21 11.40 -3.78 27.91
C SER A 21 12.16 -4.08 26.61
N VAL A 22 13.21 -4.90 26.64
CA VAL A 22 13.92 -5.36 25.42
C VAL A 22 13.02 -6.28 24.60
N THR A 23 12.37 -7.26 25.23
CA THR A 23 11.42 -8.15 24.53
C THR A 23 10.25 -7.36 23.95
N GLN A 24 9.68 -6.42 24.71
CA GLN A 24 8.62 -5.54 24.20
C GLN A 24 9.08 -4.68 23.03
N HIS A 25 10.31 -4.14 23.07
CA HIS A 25 10.89 -3.38 21.98
C HIS A 25 11.12 -4.26 20.73
N ILE A 26 11.66 -5.47 20.90
CA ILE A 26 11.92 -6.42 19.82
C ILE A 26 10.60 -6.77 19.12
N ASN A 27 9.56 -7.13 19.89
CA ASN A 27 8.25 -7.45 19.33
C ASN A 27 7.66 -6.25 18.57
N SER A 28 7.68 -5.06 19.16
CA SER A 28 7.22 -3.84 18.48
C SER A 28 8.02 -3.52 17.21
N CYS A 29 9.32 -3.81 17.20
CA CYS A 29 10.18 -3.62 16.04
C CYS A 29 9.83 -4.62 14.92
N ILE A 30 9.62 -5.89 15.27
CA ILE A 30 9.18 -6.94 14.34
C ILE A 30 7.82 -6.58 13.75
N GLU A 31 6.84 -6.21 14.57
CA GLU A 31 5.50 -5.83 14.11
C GLU A 31 5.50 -4.60 13.20
N ALA A 32 6.40 -3.64 13.44
CA ALA A 32 6.58 -2.48 12.56
C ALA A 32 7.22 -2.88 11.24
N HIS A 33 8.23 -3.75 11.29
CA HIS A 33 8.93 -4.25 10.12
C HIS A 33 8.02 -5.13 9.23
N GLU A 34 7.19 -5.98 9.82
CA GLU A 34 6.22 -6.81 9.09
C GLU A 34 5.21 -5.95 8.32
N LYS A 35 4.70 -4.88 8.93
CA LYS A 35 3.78 -3.94 8.27
C LYS A 35 4.45 -3.18 7.11
N ASP A 36 5.68 -2.72 7.32
CA ASP A 36 6.46 -2.04 6.27
C ASP A 36 6.78 -2.98 5.10
N MET A 37 7.07 -4.24 5.41
CA MET A 37 7.31 -5.28 4.43
C MET A 37 6.05 -5.59 3.61
N GLU A 38 4.89 -5.79 4.25
CA GLU A 38 3.60 -6.00 3.57
C GLU A 38 3.27 -4.83 2.63
N LEU A 39 3.43 -3.59 3.11
CA LEU A 39 3.21 -2.39 2.31
C LEU A 39 4.17 -2.34 1.11
N SER A 40 5.45 -2.63 1.34
CA SER A 40 6.47 -2.66 0.27
C SER A 40 6.14 -3.71 -0.79
N PHE A 41 5.63 -4.89 -0.40
CA PHE A 41 5.18 -5.91 -1.35
C PHE A 41 3.93 -5.47 -2.12
N ALA A 42 2.95 -4.86 -1.44
CA ALA A 42 1.74 -4.34 -2.08
C ALA A 42 2.07 -3.25 -3.11
N VAL A 43 2.99 -2.34 -2.80
CA VAL A 43 3.46 -1.29 -3.71
C VAL A 43 4.19 -1.90 -4.90
N GLN A 44 5.17 -2.79 -4.67
CA GLN A 44 5.90 -3.44 -5.76
C GLN A 44 4.96 -4.25 -6.67
N TYR A 45 3.98 -4.95 -6.10
CA TYR A 45 3.02 -5.72 -6.88
C TYR A 45 2.09 -4.84 -7.72
N SER A 46 1.71 -3.65 -7.25
CA SER A 46 0.77 -2.77 -7.94
C SER A 46 1.42 -1.78 -8.92
N LYS A 47 2.68 -1.41 -8.69
CA LYS A 47 3.38 -0.33 -9.40
C LYS A 47 3.43 -0.50 -10.92
N ASP A 48 3.64 -1.73 -11.40
CA ASP A 48 3.81 -2.02 -12.84
C ASP A 48 2.55 -2.61 -13.48
N LYS A 49 1.40 -2.59 -12.79
CA LYS A 49 0.16 -3.19 -13.32
C LYS A 49 -0.53 -2.24 -14.28
N VAL A 50 -0.54 -2.64 -15.55
CA VAL A 50 -1.19 -1.92 -16.64
C VAL A 50 -2.58 -2.50 -16.89
N CYS A 51 -3.56 -1.64 -17.11
CA CYS A 51 -4.89 -2.06 -17.52
C CYS A 51 -4.89 -2.53 -18.97
N GLY A 52 -5.33 -3.76 -19.24
CA GLY A 52 -5.41 -4.30 -20.61
C GLY A 52 -6.43 -3.62 -21.55
N ILE A 53 -7.30 -2.74 -21.02
CA ILE A 53 -8.33 -2.04 -21.82
C ILE A 53 -7.92 -0.60 -22.12
N CYS A 54 -7.54 0.17 -21.10
CA CYS A 54 -7.16 1.59 -21.28
C CYS A 54 -5.64 1.79 -21.43
N MET A 55 -4.83 0.74 -21.26
CA MET A 55 -3.36 0.75 -21.39
C MET A 55 -2.64 1.70 -20.43
N GLU A 56 -3.33 2.18 -19.39
CA GLU A 56 -2.74 3.02 -18.35
C GLU A 56 -2.26 2.16 -17.17
N VAL A 57 -1.19 2.61 -16.51
CA VAL A 57 -0.76 2.08 -15.22
C VAL A 57 -1.83 2.43 -14.18
N VAL A 58 -2.36 1.42 -13.48
CA VAL A 58 -3.49 1.61 -12.56
C VAL A 58 -3.06 2.44 -11.33
N TYR A 59 -1.84 2.22 -10.86
CA TYR A 59 -1.25 2.94 -9.73
C TYR A 59 -0.97 4.44 -10.01
N ASP A 60 -0.74 4.81 -11.27
CA ASP A 60 -0.48 6.22 -11.66
C ASP A 60 -1.76 7.06 -11.81
N LYS A 61 -2.93 6.48 -11.61
CA LYS A 61 -4.19 7.22 -11.71
C LYS A 61 -4.25 8.32 -10.65
N ALA A 62 -4.71 9.50 -11.06
CA ALA A 62 -4.79 10.69 -10.21
C ALA A 62 -5.66 10.47 -8.96
N ASN A 63 -6.67 9.60 -9.04
CA ASN A 63 -7.55 9.27 -7.93
C ASN A 63 -7.14 7.92 -7.30
N PRO A 64 -6.80 7.88 -6.00
CA PRO A 64 -6.45 6.64 -5.30
C PRO A 64 -7.59 5.60 -5.30
N ILE A 65 -8.84 6.06 -5.41
CA ILE A 65 -10.03 5.19 -5.52
C ILE A 65 -9.96 4.31 -6.78
N GLU A 66 -9.17 4.71 -7.78
CA GLU A 66 -8.97 3.96 -9.03
C GLU A 66 -7.73 3.08 -9.03
N HIS A 67 -6.92 3.09 -7.96
CA HIS A 67 -5.75 2.23 -7.80
C HIS A 67 -6.09 0.73 -7.65
N PRO A 68 -7.21 0.34 -7.02
CA PRO A 68 -7.63 -1.05 -7.03
C PRO A 68 -7.90 -1.53 -8.47
N PHE A 69 -7.47 -2.74 -8.77
CA PHE A 69 -7.71 -3.43 -10.04
C PHE A 69 -8.31 -4.80 -9.77
N GLY A 70 -8.99 -5.34 -10.78
CA GLY A 70 -9.43 -6.73 -10.78
C GLY A 70 -8.60 -7.57 -11.75
N ILE A 71 -8.66 -8.88 -11.55
CA ILE A 71 -8.14 -9.90 -12.45
C ILE A 71 -9.33 -10.75 -12.88
N LEU A 72 -9.45 -11.02 -14.18
CA LEU A 72 -10.58 -11.76 -14.73
C LEU A 72 -10.33 -13.27 -14.59
N SER A 73 -11.36 -14.07 -14.31
CA SER A 73 -11.17 -15.52 -14.08
C SER A 73 -10.69 -16.28 -15.32
N ASN A 74 -10.96 -15.74 -16.52
CA ASN A 74 -10.61 -16.34 -17.81
C ASN A 74 -9.21 -15.92 -18.31
N CYS A 75 -8.61 -14.88 -17.74
CA CYS A 75 -7.29 -14.41 -18.12
C CYS A 75 -6.60 -13.65 -16.99
N ASN A 76 -5.31 -13.93 -16.76
CA ASN A 76 -4.56 -13.36 -15.65
C ASN A 76 -4.10 -11.90 -15.91
N HIS A 77 -4.86 -11.16 -16.71
CA HIS A 77 -4.62 -9.77 -17.04
C HIS A 77 -5.22 -8.85 -15.98
N THR A 78 -4.54 -7.73 -15.74
CA THR A 78 -4.99 -6.69 -14.82
C THR A 78 -5.87 -5.67 -15.54
N TYR A 79 -6.94 -5.24 -14.88
CA TYR A 79 -7.85 -4.25 -15.42
C TYR A 79 -8.29 -3.25 -14.36
N CYS A 80 -8.40 -1.99 -14.77
CA CYS A 80 -8.91 -0.92 -13.91
C CYS A 80 -10.39 -1.19 -13.54
N LEU A 81 -10.83 -0.82 -12.33
CA LEU A 81 -12.23 -1.06 -11.92
C LEU A 81 -13.27 -0.44 -12.87
N LYS A 82 -13.01 0.77 -13.39
CA LYS A 82 -13.88 1.40 -14.40
C LYS A 82 -14.00 0.59 -15.68
N CYS A 83 -12.92 -0.08 -16.06
CA CYS A 83 -12.78 -0.84 -17.29
C CYS A 83 -13.53 -2.18 -17.17
N ILE A 84 -13.31 -2.91 -16.07
CA ILE A 84 -14.01 -4.17 -15.78
C ILE A 84 -15.51 -3.92 -15.63
N CYS A 85 -15.90 -2.89 -14.88
CA CYS A 85 -17.31 -2.60 -14.61
C CYS A 85 -18.09 -2.32 -15.91
N LYS A 86 -17.51 -1.52 -16.82
CA LYS A 86 -18.09 -1.26 -18.14
C LYS A 86 -18.15 -2.53 -19.00
N TRP A 87 -17.07 -3.32 -19.00
CA TRP A 87 -17.00 -4.56 -19.76
C TRP A 87 -18.07 -5.57 -19.33
N SER A 88 -18.17 -5.85 -18.02
CA SER A 88 -19.18 -6.76 -17.48
C SER A 88 -20.62 -6.27 -17.73
N SER A 89 -20.83 -4.95 -17.75
CA SER A 89 -22.14 -4.37 -18.08
C SER A 89 -22.49 -4.51 -19.57
N ALA A 90 -21.49 -4.49 -20.45
CA ALA A 90 -21.67 -4.68 -21.90
C ALA A 90 -21.96 -6.14 -22.26
N GLU A 91 -21.31 -7.11 -21.62
CA GLU A 91 -21.57 -8.55 -21.86
C GLU A 91 -23.01 -8.95 -21.50
N GLN A 92 -23.63 -8.31 -20.51
CA GLN A 92 -25.04 -8.53 -20.18
C GLN A 92 -26.00 -7.99 -21.26
N PHE A 93 -25.56 -7.04 -22.08
CA PHE A 93 -26.36 -6.48 -23.16
C PHE A 93 -26.27 -7.33 -24.44
N GLU A 94 -25.08 -7.85 -24.77
CA GLU A 94 -24.85 -8.70 -25.94
C GLU A 94 -25.62 -10.05 -25.85
N SER A 95 -25.85 -10.55 -24.63
CA SER A 95 -26.66 -11.75 -24.38
C SER A 95 -28.15 -11.60 -24.73
N LYS A 96 -28.60 -10.38 -25.08
CA LYS A 96 -29.98 -10.05 -25.39
C LYS A 96 -30.22 -9.74 -26.87
N ILE A 97 -29.24 -9.93 -27.76
CA ILE A 97 -29.47 -9.92 -29.20
C ILE A 97 -30.15 -11.25 -29.58
N ILE A 98 -31.47 -11.25 -29.43
CA ILE A 98 -32.39 -12.30 -29.87
C ILE A 98 -32.31 -12.36 -31.40
N LYS A 99 -32.06 -13.55 -31.94
CA LYS A 99 -32.16 -13.86 -33.38
C LYS A 99 -33.62 -14.08 -33.78
#